data_AF-A0A9D4A1D1-F1
#
_entry.id   AF-A0A9D4A1D1-F1
#
_cell.length_a   1.000
_cell.length_b   1.000
_cell.length_c   1.000
_cell.angle_alpha   90.00
_cell.angle_beta   90.00
_cell.angle_gamma   90.00
#
_symmetry.space_group_name_H-M   'P 1'
#
loop_
_entity.id
_entity.type
_entity.pdbx_description
1 polymer ?
#
loop_
_entity_poly.entity_id
_entity_poly.type
_entity_poly.pdbx_seq_one_letter_code
_entity_poly.pdbx_strand_id
1 'polypeptide(L)'
;MDYVYGPGKSHLFVPGQVNIPEPVLRAMNRNNEDYRSPAIPAMTKTILEDVKKIFKTTTGTPFLIPTTGTGAWESALTNTLSPGDRTVSFLIGQFSLLWIDQQQRLNFNVDVIESEWGQGANLDILAEKLAADHSHSIKAICIVHNETATGVTNNLATVRKLLGKQWMLAVEAWGLKNCTQREEWYSDTVTAVLVPPYIDSAEIVKRAWKRYNMSLGLGLNKVARKVFRIGHLGNLNELQLLGCLAGVEMILKDVGYPVKLGSGVAAACAYLQTNIPMIPSRI
;
A
#
# COMPACT_ATOMS: atom_id res chain seq x y z
N MET A 1 17.74 -28.21 34.30
CA MET A 1 19.16 -28.46 33.97
C MET A 1 19.71 -27.19 33.39
N ASP A 2 20.73 -26.62 34.01
CA ASP A 2 21.50 -25.52 33.41
C ASP A 2 22.62 -26.14 32.60
N TYR A 3 22.45 -26.18 31.27
CA TYR A 3 23.31 -26.96 30.38
C TYR A 3 24.72 -26.38 30.25
N VAL A 4 24.86 -25.05 30.30
CA VAL A 4 26.14 -24.32 30.24
C VAL A 4 26.02 -23.07 31.12
N TYR A 5 26.16 -23.23 32.43
CA TYR A 5 25.96 -22.16 33.41
C TYR A 5 27.13 -21.17 33.45
N GLY A 6 26.83 -19.88 33.62
CA GLY A 6 27.79 -18.81 33.93
C GLY A 6 27.21 -17.87 35.01
N PRO A 7 28.06 -17.13 35.76
CA PRO A 7 27.59 -16.24 36.81
C PRO A 7 26.80 -15.03 36.26
N GLY A 8 25.78 -14.58 36.99
CA GLY A 8 24.96 -13.42 36.62
C GLY A 8 23.77 -13.72 35.69
N LYS A 9 23.11 -12.68 35.18
CA LYS A 9 22.06 -12.83 34.15
C LYS A 9 22.72 -12.88 32.77
N SER A 10 22.14 -13.67 31.85
CA SER A 10 22.54 -13.61 30.44
C SER A 10 22.24 -12.25 29.84
N HIS A 11 23.17 -11.72 29.05
CA HIS A 11 23.09 -10.42 28.38
C HIS A 11 22.83 -10.64 26.88
N LEU A 12 21.56 -10.78 26.50
CA LEU A 12 21.14 -11.08 25.13
C LEU A 12 20.92 -9.79 24.32
N PHE A 13 21.73 -9.58 23.29
CA PHE A 13 21.69 -8.41 22.39
C PHE A 13 21.69 -8.75 20.89
N VAL A 14 21.37 -10.00 20.54
CA VAL A 14 21.16 -10.37 19.13
C VAL A 14 19.86 -9.73 18.60
N PRO A 15 19.75 -9.45 17.30
CA PRO A 15 18.57 -8.80 16.71
C PRO A 15 17.40 -9.78 16.47
N GLY A 16 17.18 -10.71 17.40
CA GLY A 16 16.19 -11.79 17.28
C GLY A 16 16.81 -13.16 17.59
N GLN A 17 16.36 -13.90 18.61
CA GLN A 17 15.33 -13.56 19.60
C GLN A 17 15.76 -12.43 20.55
N VAL A 18 14.81 -11.86 21.31
CA VAL A 18 15.06 -10.73 22.22
C VAL A 18 14.63 -11.06 23.65
N ASN A 19 15.05 -10.23 24.61
CA ASN A 19 14.65 -10.38 26.01
C ASN A 19 13.13 -10.29 26.18
N ILE A 20 12.56 -11.19 26.98
CA ILE A 20 11.12 -11.24 27.25
C ILE A 20 10.84 -10.51 28.58
N PRO A 21 9.89 -9.56 28.63
CA PRO A 21 9.48 -8.93 29.88
C PRO A 21 8.91 -9.96 30.87
N GLU A 22 9.25 -9.84 32.16
CA GLU A 22 8.79 -10.81 33.17
C GLU A 22 7.27 -11.03 33.24
N PRO A 23 6.40 -10.01 33.07
CA PRO A 23 4.95 -10.25 33.04
C PRO A 23 4.52 -11.20 31.92
N VAL A 24 5.22 -11.18 30.77
CA VAL A 24 4.94 -12.06 29.63
C VAL A 24 5.38 -13.49 29.95
N LEU A 25 6.55 -13.67 30.58
CA LEU A 25 7.00 -14.99 31.06
C LEU A 25 5.98 -15.59 32.03
N ARG A 26 5.48 -14.80 32.99
CA ARG A 26 4.45 -15.25 33.94
C ARG A 26 3.13 -15.61 33.26
N ALA A 27 2.72 -14.86 32.23
CA ALA A 27 1.50 -15.14 31.48
C ALA A 27 1.56 -16.49 30.73
N MET A 28 2.73 -16.82 30.16
CA MET A 28 2.98 -18.08 29.43
C MET A 28 3.21 -19.28 30.37
N ASN A 29 3.52 -19.06 31.64
CA ASN A 29 3.71 -20.12 32.64
C ASN A 29 2.37 -20.72 33.11
N ARG A 30 1.77 -21.55 32.25
CA ARG A 30 0.49 -22.23 32.49
C ARG A 30 0.47 -23.58 31.79
N ASN A 31 -0.44 -24.47 32.22
CA ASN A 31 -0.72 -25.70 31.48
C ASN A 31 -1.52 -25.40 30.21
N ASN A 32 -1.63 -26.39 29.31
CA ASN A 32 -2.51 -26.31 28.15
C ASN A 32 -3.98 -26.17 28.56
N GLU A 33 -4.76 -25.55 27.68
CA GLU A 33 -6.22 -25.41 27.79
C GLU A 33 -6.88 -25.95 26.51
N ASP A 34 -8.15 -26.36 26.59
CA ASP A 34 -8.92 -26.73 25.39
C ASP A 34 -9.20 -25.50 24.54
N TYR A 35 -8.64 -25.47 23.32
CA TYR A 35 -8.80 -24.37 22.38
C TYR A 35 -10.23 -24.19 21.86
N ARG A 36 -11.10 -25.20 22.02
CA ARG A 36 -12.53 -25.14 21.68
C ARG A 36 -13.39 -24.64 22.83
N SER A 37 -12.83 -24.49 24.03
CA SER A 37 -13.54 -23.90 25.17
C SER A 37 -13.91 -22.44 24.89
N PRO A 38 -14.94 -21.87 25.56
CA PRO A 38 -15.35 -20.48 25.32
C PRO A 38 -14.28 -19.42 25.62
N ALA A 39 -13.26 -19.75 26.43
CA ALA A 39 -12.22 -18.81 26.83
C ALA A 39 -11.31 -18.39 25.67
N ILE A 40 -10.92 -19.33 24.81
CA ILE A 40 -9.91 -19.10 23.77
C ILE A 40 -10.45 -18.25 22.60
N PRO A 41 -11.66 -18.45 22.07
CA PRO A 41 -12.26 -17.53 21.10
C PRO A 41 -12.46 -16.12 21.67
N ALA A 42 -12.87 -16.00 22.94
CA ALA A 42 -13.07 -14.71 23.60
C ALA A 42 -11.75 -13.92 23.70
N MET A 43 -10.66 -14.59 24.12
CA MET A 43 -9.31 -14.01 24.15
C MET A 43 -8.81 -13.69 22.73
N THR A 44 -8.99 -14.60 21.77
CA THR A 44 -8.51 -14.40 20.39
C THR A 44 -9.15 -13.16 19.77
N LYS A 45 -10.44 -12.93 20.02
CA LYS A 45 -11.16 -11.75 19.53
C LYS A 45 -10.53 -10.43 20.00
N THR A 46 -10.11 -10.33 21.27
CA THR A 46 -9.47 -9.11 21.76
C THR A 46 -8.09 -8.91 21.15
N ILE A 47 -7.31 -9.99 21.02
CA ILE A 47 -5.98 -9.94 20.40
C ILE A 47 -6.08 -9.46 18.95
N LEU A 48 -7.03 -9.98 18.16
CA LEU A 48 -7.20 -9.55 16.76
C LEU A 48 -7.52 -8.06 16.65
N GLU A 49 -8.36 -7.50 17.53
CA GLU A 49 -8.65 -6.06 17.52
C GLU A 49 -7.46 -5.20 17.97
N ASP A 50 -6.68 -5.66 18.95
CA ASP A 50 -5.53 -4.92 19.46
C ASP A 50 -4.34 -4.97 18.49
N VAL A 51 -4.13 -6.10 17.78
CA VAL A 51 -3.08 -6.24 16.75
C VAL A 51 -3.28 -5.21 15.64
N LYS A 52 -4.51 -4.90 15.25
CA LYS A 52 -4.78 -3.87 14.24
C LYS A 52 -4.21 -2.49 14.63
N LYS A 53 -4.17 -2.17 15.92
CA LYS A 53 -3.65 -0.89 16.44
C LYS A 53 -2.14 -0.77 16.24
N ILE A 54 -1.36 -1.82 16.48
CA ILE A 54 0.10 -1.79 16.27
C ILE A 54 0.47 -1.71 14.80
N PHE A 55 -0.34 -2.32 13.91
CA PHE A 55 -0.22 -2.16 12.46
C PHE A 55 -0.86 -0.87 11.94
N LYS A 56 -1.43 -0.03 12.82
CA LYS A 56 -2.13 1.22 12.50
C LYS A 56 -3.18 1.06 11.39
N THR A 57 -3.89 -0.06 11.38
CA THR A 57 -4.93 -0.36 10.40
C THR A 57 -6.31 -0.39 11.05
N THR A 58 -7.32 0.10 10.35
CA THR A 58 -8.73 -0.03 10.76
C THR A 58 -9.49 -1.04 9.90
N THR A 59 -9.00 -1.28 8.68
CA THR A 59 -9.64 -2.11 7.65
C THR A 59 -8.97 -3.47 7.46
N GLY A 60 -7.73 -3.64 7.90
CA GLY A 60 -7.00 -4.90 7.77
C GLY A 60 -7.56 -5.98 8.70
N THR A 61 -7.52 -7.23 8.22
CA THR A 61 -7.83 -8.42 9.00
C THR A 61 -6.53 -9.12 9.39
N PRO A 62 -6.18 -9.21 10.68
CA PRO A 62 -5.00 -9.93 11.11
C PRO A 62 -5.22 -11.45 11.13
N PHE A 63 -4.14 -12.20 10.93
CA PHE A 63 -4.09 -13.65 11.10
C PHE A 63 -2.95 -13.99 12.06
N LEU A 64 -3.22 -14.79 13.09
CA LEU A 64 -2.23 -15.27 14.06
C LEU A 64 -1.82 -16.69 13.68
N ILE A 65 -0.81 -16.81 12.82
CA ILE A 65 -0.36 -18.09 12.28
C ILE A 65 0.69 -18.69 13.23
N PRO A 66 0.52 -19.94 13.71
CA PRO A 66 1.51 -20.60 14.59
C PRO A 66 2.75 -21.03 13.78
N THR A 67 3.56 -20.04 13.39
CA THR A 67 4.75 -20.21 12.54
C THR A 67 5.80 -19.14 12.85
N THR A 68 6.95 -19.18 12.18
CA THR A 68 8.01 -18.16 12.27
C THR A 68 7.83 -17.07 11.21
N GLY A 69 8.72 -16.07 11.18
CA GLY A 69 8.71 -15.04 10.12
C GLY A 69 8.74 -15.62 8.70
N THR A 70 9.49 -16.70 8.48
CA THR A 70 9.58 -17.38 7.16
C THR A 70 8.26 -18.01 6.73
N GLY A 71 7.45 -18.51 7.66
CA GLY A 71 6.11 -19.01 7.33
C GLY A 71 5.10 -17.89 7.06
N ALA A 72 5.26 -16.73 7.70
CA ALA A 72 4.45 -15.55 7.38
C ALA A 72 4.73 -15.03 5.96
N TRP A 73 6.00 -15.07 5.52
CA TRP A 73 6.38 -14.79 4.12
C TRP A 73 5.69 -15.73 3.13
N GLU A 74 5.74 -17.03 3.38
CA GLU A 74 5.09 -18.04 2.53
C GLU A 74 3.57 -17.85 2.45
N SER A 75 2.94 -17.56 3.59
CA SER A 75 1.51 -17.30 3.66
C SER A 75 1.12 -16.06 2.85
N ALA A 76 1.91 -14.98 2.91
CA ALA A 76 1.63 -13.77 2.16
C ALA A 76 1.68 -14.00 0.65
N LEU A 77 2.69 -14.74 0.18
CA LEU A 77 2.88 -15.05 -1.25
C LEU A 77 1.78 -15.97 -1.77
N THR A 78 1.60 -17.14 -1.15
CA THR A 78 0.72 -18.21 -1.68
C THR A 78 -0.76 -17.88 -1.60
N ASN A 79 -1.18 -16.93 -0.75
CA ASN A 79 -2.57 -16.48 -0.68
C ASN A 79 -2.89 -15.33 -1.66
N THR A 80 -1.89 -14.69 -2.25
CA THR A 80 -2.09 -13.50 -3.10
C THR A 80 -1.60 -13.65 -4.53
N LEU A 81 -0.76 -14.65 -4.81
CA LEU A 81 -0.14 -14.89 -6.11
C LEU A 81 -0.31 -16.33 -6.56
N SER A 82 -0.24 -16.53 -7.87
CA SER A 82 -0.21 -17.84 -8.53
C SER A 82 1.20 -18.16 -9.04
N PRO A 83 1.59 -19.44 -9.14
CA PRO A 83 2.83 -19.83 -9.82
C PRO A 83 2.95 -19.19 -11.21
N GLY A 84 4.12 -18.66 -11.54
CA GLY A 84 4.40 -17.92 -12.78
C GLY A 84 4.11 -16.42 -12.70
N ASP A 85 3.40 -15.93 -11.68
CA ASP A 85 3.20 -14.49 -11.49
C ASP A 85 4.55 -13.78 -11.34
N ARG A 86 4.67 -12.63 -12.00
CA ARG A 86 5.89 -11.82 -11.95
C ARG A 86 5.89 -10.95 -10.69
N THR A 87 6.95 -11.00 -9.92
CA THR A 87 7.18 -10.11 -8.76
C THR A 87 8.43 -9.29 -8.97
N VAL A 88 8.51 -8.12 -8.33
CA VAL A 88 9.77 -7.37 -8.20
C VAL A 88 10.20 -7.44 -6.75
N SER A 89 11.45 -7.83 -6.50
CA SER A 89 12.00 -7.91 -5.15
C SER A 89 13.40 -7.30 -5.08
N PHE A 90 13.81 -6.86 -3.89
CA PHE A 90 15.05 -6.11 -3.70
C PHE A 90 16.05 -6.93 -2.90
N LEU A 91 17.20 -7.24 -3.50
CA LEU A 91 18.30 -7.93 -2.83
C LEU A 91 19.24 -6.87 -2.24
N ILE A 92 19.21 -6.72 -0.92
CA ILE A 92 20.02 -5.73 -0.18
C ILE A 92 20.74 -6.32 1.05
N GLY A 93 20.58 -7.62 1.30
CA GLY A 93 21.13 -8.33 2.44
C GLY A 93 20.63 -9.77 2.54
N GLN A 94 20.94 -10.42 3.66
CA GLN A 94 20.64 -11.84 3.88
C GLN A 94 19.14 -12.15 3.92
N PHE A 95 18.32 -11.32 4.60
CA PHE A 95 16.91 -11.65 4.80
C PHE A 95 16.10 -11.40 3.52
N SER A 96 16.42 -10.34 2.77
CA SER A 96 15.89 -10.13 1.42
C SER A 96 16.27 -11.25 0.46
N LEU A 97 17.53 -11.72 0.49
CA LEU A 97 17.97 -12.87 -0.30
C LEU A 97 17.17 -14.14 0.01
N LEU A 98 16.98 -14.47 1.30
CA LEU A 98 16.20 -15.64 1.71
C LEU A 98 14.74 -15.58 1.26
N TRP A 99 14.15 -14.39 1.25
CA TRP A 99 12.78 -14.23 0.78
C TRP A 99 12.67 -14.33 -0.75
N ILE A 100 13.68 -13.87 -1.50
CA ILE A 100 13.80 -14.07 -2.95
C ILE A 100 13.94 -15.56 -3.29
N ASP A 101 14.82 -16.27 -2.58
CA ASP A 101 14.98 -17.73 -2.72
C ASP A 101 13.64 -18.46 -2.49
N GLN A 102 12.90 -18.09 -1.43
CA GLN A 102 11.56 -18.65 -1.20
C GLN A 102 10.59 -18.36 -2.34
N GLN A 103 10.57 -17.13 -2.87
CA GLN A 103 9.71 -16.78 -4.00
C GLN A 103 10.03 -17.64 -5.24
N GLN A 104 11.31 -17.84 -5.54
CA GLN A 104 11.75 -18.68 -6.66
C GLN A 104 11.36 -20.16 -6.45
N ARG A 105 11.55 -20.69 -5.23
CA ARG A 105 11.13 -22.08 -4.89
C ARG A 105 9.63 -22.29 -4.95
N LEU A 106 8.83 -21.23 -4.78
CA LEU A 106 7.38 -21.24 -4.96
C LEU A 106 6.95 -21.03 -6.42
N ASN A 107 7.90 -21.05 -7.37
CA ASN A 107 7.69 -20.89 -8.81
C ASN A 107 7.14 -19.52 -9.23
N PHE A 108 7.48 -18.44 -8.53
CA PHE A 108 7.21 -17.08 -9.04
C PHE A 108 8.32 -16.62 -9.99
N ASN A 109 7.97 -15.74 -10.93
CA ASN A 109 8.94 -15.11 -11.82
C ASN A 109 9.50 -13.84 -11.16
N VAL A 110 10.60 -13.98 -10.42
CA VAL A 110 11.14 -12.89 -9.58
C VAL A 110 12.12 -12.03 -10.36
N ASP A 111 11.75 -10.77 -10.56
CA ASP A 111 12.62 -9.72 -11.07
C ASP A 111 13.40 -9.09 -9.90
N VAL A 112 14.68 -9.39 -9.81
CA VAL A 112 15.53 -8.98 -8.68
C VAL A 112 16.23 -7.66 -8.99
N ILE A 113 16.01 -6.66 -8.15
CA ILE A 113 16.77 -5.41 -8.12
C ILE A 113 17.82 -5.53 -7.01
N GLU A 114 19.08 -5.66 -7.40
CA GLU A 114 20.19 -5.81 -6.46
C GLU A 114 20.86 -4.47 -6.14
N SER A 115 21.21 -4.28 -4.88
CA SER A 115 22.07 -3.20 -4.39
C SER A 115 23.22 -3.79 -3.58
N GLU A 116 24.33 -3.07 -3.50
CA GLU A 116 25.42 -3.42 -2.58
C GLU A 116 24.92 -3.51 -1.13
N TRP A 117 25.43 -4.48 -0.37
CA TRP A 117 25.00 -4.70 1.00
C TRP A 117 25.38 -3.50 1.88
N GLY A 118 24.39 -2.96 2.59
CA GLY A 118 24.51 -1.69 3.32
C GLY A 118 23.86 -0.51 2.60
N GLN A 119 23.41 -0.69 1.36
CA GLN A 119 22.54 0.26 0.66
C GLN A 119 21.07 -0.16 0.73
N GLY A 120 20.18 0.81 0.47
CA GLY A 120 18.74 0.58 0.39
C GLY A 120 18.29 0.00 -0.95
N ALA A 121 16.99 -0.28 -1.04
CA ALA A 121 16.32 -0.65 -2.28
C ALA A 121 16.51 0.44 -3.34
N ASN A 122 16.97 0.08 -4.54
CA ASN A 122 17.12 1.04 -5.64
C ASN A 122 15.75 1.36 -6.26
N LEU A 123 15.18 2.50 -5.84
CA LEU A 123 13.84 2.91 -6.24
C LEU A 123 13.78 3.54 -7.64
N ASP A 124 14.92 3.99 -8.17
CA ASP A 124 15.00 4.51 -9.54
C ASP A 124 14.83 3.36 -10.53
N ILE A 125 15.52 2.24 -10.31
CA ILE A 125 15.31 1.01 -11.10
C ILE A 125 13.88 0.48 -10.94
N LEU A 126 13.29 0.57 -9.75
CA LEU A 126 11.89 0.22 -9.57
C LEU A 126 10.98 1.11 -10.42
N ALA A 127 11.21 2.43 -10.43
CA ALA A 127 10.43 3.36 -11.23
C ALA A 127 10.57 3.06 -12.73
N GLU A 128 11.78 2.77 -13.20
CA GLU A 128 12.03 2.34 -14.59
C GLU A 128 11.29 1.04 -14.93
N LYS A 129 11.35 0.03 -14.05
CA LYS A 129 10.63 -1.25 -14.26
C LYS A 129 9.12 -1.07 -14.26
N LEU A 130 8.58 -0.24 -13.37
CA LEU A 130 7.15 0.08 -13.34
C LEU A 130 6.72 0.85 -14.60
N ALA A 131 7.52 1.81 -15.04
CA ALA A 131 7.27 2.55 -16.27
C ALA A 131 7.32 1.63 -17.50
N ALA A 132 8.22 0.64 -17.51
CA ALA A 132 8.35 -0.34 -18.59
C ALA A 132 7.36 -1.52 -18.51
N ASP A 133 6.71 -1.76 -17.36
CA ASP A 133 5.78 -2.88 -17.16
C ASP A 133 4.38 -2.60 -17.73
N HIS A 134 4.39 -2.46 -19.03
CA HIS A 134 3.28 -2.00 -19.82
C HIS A 134 2.06 -2.95 -19.85
N SER A 135 2.30 -4.23 -19.63
CA SER A 135 1.28 -5.27 -19.59
C SER A 135 0.68 -5.48 -18.20
N HIS A 136 1.11 -4.69 -17.21
CA HIS A 136 0.86 -4.92 -15.79
C HIS A 136 1.18 -6.37 -15.41
N SER A 137 2.32 -6.87 -15.91
CA SER A 137 2.77 -8.23 -15.64
C SER A 137 3.26 -8.38 -14.20
N ILE A 138 3.82 -7.32 -13.60
CA ILE A 138 4.23 -7.27 -12.20
C ILE A 138 2.98 -7.32 -11.32
N LYS A 139 2.83 -8.39 -10.56
CA LYS A 139 1.69 -8.63 -9.67
C LYS A 139 1.95 -8.17 -8.25
N ALA A 140 3.21 -8.14 -7.82
CA ALA A 140 3.59 -7.69 -6.49
C ALA A 140 4.99 -7.08 -6.43
N ILE A 141 5.16 -6.15 -5.48
CA ILE A 141 6.46 -5.64 -5.05
C ILE A 141 6.75 -6.23 -3.66
N CYS A 142 7.79 -7.06 -3.57
CA CYS A 142 8.21 -7.73 -2.34
C CYS A 142 9.46 -7.03 -1.77
N ILE A 143 9.27 -6.22 -0.72
CA ILE A 143 10.33 -5.39 -0.14
C ILE A 143 10.45 -5.62 1.37
N VAL A 144 11.68 -5.81 1.85
CA VAL A 144 12.00 -5.86 3.28
C VAL A 144 12.02 -4.44 3.84
N HIS A 145 11.22 -4.15 4.87
CA HIS A 145 11.19 -2.81 5.47
C HIS A 145 12.50 -2.49 6.20
N ASN A 146 13.04 -3.44 6.97
CA ASN A 146 14.33 -3.31 7.64
C ASN A 146 15.15 -4.57 7.43
N GLU A 147 16.28 -4.45 6.74
CA GLU A 147 17.21 -5.55 6.51
C GLU A 147 18.08 -5.76 7.75
N THR A 148 17.77 -6.80 8.52
CA THR A 148 18.39 -7.05 9.82
C THR A 148 19.88 -7.37 9.71
N ALA A 149 20.33 -7.95 8.59
CA ALA A 149 21.73 -8.29 8.40
C ALA A 149 22.63 -7.06 8.18
N THR A 150 22.10 -6.00 7.58
CA THR A 150 22.86 -4.80 7.22
C THR A 150 22.45 -3.54 7.99
N GLY A 151 21.35 -3.59 8.75
CA GLY A 151 20.83 -2.46 9.51
C GLY A 151 20.20 -1.37 8.64
N VAL A 152 19.77 -1.70 7.43
CA VAL A 152 19.20 -0.75 6.46
C VAL A 152 17.67 -0.72 6.56
N THR A 153 17.09 0.45 6.72
CA THR A 153 15.63 0.67 6.67
C THR A 153 15.21 1.32 5.35
N ASN A 154 14.28 0.71 4.63
CA ASN A 154 13.72 1.23 3.38
C ASN A 154 12.56 2.19 3.61
N ASN A 155 12.43 3.23 2.77
CA ASN A 155 11.30 4.15 2.82
C ASN A 155 10.10 3.63 2.03
N LEU A 156 9.20 2.92 2.70
CA LEU A 156 7.99 2.36 2.08
C LEU A 156 7.00 3.43 1.57
N ALA A 157 7.05 4.66 2.10
CA ALA A 157 6.20 5.75 1.59
C ALA A 157 6.64 6.17 0.18
N THR A 158 7.94 6.16 -0.11
CA THR A 158 8.45 6.46 -1.46
C THR A 158 8.07 5.37 -2.46
N VAL A 159 8.16 4.08 -2.07
CA VAL A 159 7.68 2.96 -2.89
C VAL A 159 6.20 3.13 -3.23
N ARG A 160 5.39 3.58 -2.24
CA ARG A 160 3.97 3.87 -2.45
C ARG A 160 3.75 5.04 -3.41
N LYS A 161 4.46 6.17 -3.25
CA LYS A 161 4.31 7.36 -4.12
C LYS A 161 4.51 7.08 -5.62
N LEU A 162 5.33 6.09 -5.98
CA LEU A 162 5.55 5.72 -7.38
C LEU A 162 4.29 5.16 -8.07
N LEU A 163 3.19 4.89 -7.34
CA LEU A 163 2.03 4.17 -7.86
C LEU A 163 0.79 5.06 -8.21
N GLY A 164 0.74 6.38 -7.91
CA GLY A 164 -0.49 7.20 -8.13
C GLY A 164 -0.33 8.68 -8.55
N LYS A 165 0.80 9.06 -9.13
CA LYS A 165 1.18 10.45 -9.45
C LYS A 165 0.26 11.21 -10.43
N GLN A 166 -0.35 10.51 -11.40
CA GLN A 166 -1.19 11.09 -12.46
C GLN A 166 -2.45 11.81 -11.95
N TRP A 167 -3.06 11.30 -10.88
CA TRP A 167 -4.28 11.89 -10.30
C TRP A 167 -3.99 13.18 -9.53
N MET A 168 -2.78 13.34 -9.03
CA MET A 168 -2.34 14.48 -8.24
C MET A 168 -2.12 15.70 -9.14
N LEU A 169 -1.45 15.49 -10.27
CA LEU A 169 -1.20 16.52 -11.29
C LEU A 169 -2.51 17.13 -11.83
N ALA A 170 -3.56 16.32 -11.98
CA ALA A 170 -4.87 16.81 -12.42
C ALA A 170 -5.53 17.75 -11.40
N VAL A 171 -5.49 17.40 -10.11
CA VAL A 171 -6.07 18.22 -9.03
C VAL A 171 -5.34 19.55 -8.88
N GLU A 172 -4.01 19.53 -8.96
CA GLU A 172 -3.18 20.74 -8.94
C GLU A 172 -3.47 21.65 -10.13
N ALA A 173 -3.61 21.10 -11.33
CA ALA A 173 -3.92 21.85 -12.54
C ALA A 173 -5.31 22.49 -12.53
N TRP A 174 -6.23 22.01 -11.69
CA TRP A 174 -7.51 22.69 -11.44
C TRP A 174 -7.38 23.86 -10.45
N GLY A 175 -6.27 23.98 -9.74
CA GLY A 175 -6.11 24.94 -8.63
C GLY A 175 -6.81 24.51 -7.35
N LEU A 176 -7.14 23.22 -7.22
CA LEU A 176 -7.73 22.61 -6.03
C LEU A 176 -6.66 21.94 -5.16
N LYS A 177 -7.03 21.60 -3.92
CA LYS A 177 -6.12 20.95 -2.98
C LYS A 177 -6.59 19.55 -2.65
N ASN A 178 -5.64 18.64 -2.42
CA ASN A 178 -5.95 17.37 -1.78
C ASN A 178 -6.33 17.59 -0.31
N CYS A 179 -7.30 16.83 0.19
CA CYS A 179 -7.65 16.82 1.61
C CYS A 179 -6.49 16.30 2.48
N THR A 180 -5.65 15.43 1.89
CA THR A 180 -4.43 14.94 2.52
C THR A 180 -3.40 16.06 2.60
N GLN A 181 -2.85 16.28 3.80
CA GLN A 181 -2.02 17.47 4.08
C GLN A 181 -0.58 17.37 3.61
N ARG A 182 -0.08 16.15 3.35
CA ARG A 182 1.31 15.90 2.97
C ARG A 182 1.38 14.89 1.84
N GLU A 183 2.30 15.11 0.92
CA GLU A 183 2.44 14.27 -0.27
C GLU A 183 2.78 12.82 0.07
N GLU A 184 3.53 12.57 1.15
CA GLU A 184 3.84 11.21 1.63
C GLU A 184 2.65 10.41 2.15
N TRP A 185 1.48 11.04 2.31
CA TRP A 185 0.25 10.38 2.75
C TRP A 185 -0.77 10.23 1.62
N TYR A 186 -0.43 10.63 0.40
CA TYR A 186 -1.33 10.51 -0.74
C TYR A 186 -1.66 9.04 -1.05
N SER A 187 -2.88 8.83 -1.54
CA SER A 187 -3.44 7.51 -1.81
C SER A 187 -3.59 7.27 -3.30
N ASP A 188 -3.12 6.11 -3.75
CA ASP A 188 -3.15 5.68 -5.16
C ASP A 188 -4.41 4.85 -5.49
N THR A 189 -5.39 4.82 -4.59
CA THR A 189 -6.70 4.18 -4.83
C THR A 189 -7.85 5.17 -4.79
N VAL A 190 -7.69 6.28 -4.07
CA VAL A 190 -8.70 7.32 -3.99
C VAL A 190 -8.07 8.69 -3.73
N THR A 191 -8.44 9.68 -4.53
CA THR A 191 -8.08 11.07 -4.28
C THR A 191 -9.27 11.81 -3.67
N ALA A 192 -9.09 12.34 -2.46
CA ALA A 192 -10.08 13.22 -1.81
C ALA A 192 -9.75 14.68 -2.13
N VAL A 193 -10.59 15.31 -2.94
CA VAL A 193 -10.41 16.67 -3.44
C VAL A 193 -11.17 17.64 -2.55
N LEU A 194 -10.47 18.60 -1.97
CA LEU A 194 -11.03 19.68 -1.15
C LEU A 194 -11.54 20.79 -2.07
N VAL A 195 -12.80 21.19 -1.88
CA VAL A 195 -13.40 22.31 -2.60
C VAL A 195 -13.35 23.59 -1.77
N PRO A 196 -13.38 24.79 -2.41
CA PRO A 196 -13.49 26.05 -1.70
C PRO A 196 -14.77 26.15 -0.86
N PRO A 197 -14.82 27.00 0.18
CA PRO A 197 -15.98 27.10 1.08
C PRO A 197 -17.30 27.49 0.41
N TYR A 198 -17.25 28.15 -0.76
CA TYR A 198 -18.43 28.56 -1.51
C TYR A 198 -19.03 27.44 -2.37
N ILE A 199 -18.40 26.26 -2.42
CA ILE A 199 -18.85 25.10 -3.18
C ILE A 199 -19.25 23.98 -2.21
N ASP A 200 -20.45 23.42 -2.42
CA ASP A 200 -20.86 22.19 -1.76
C ASP A 200 -20.42 20.97 -2.55
N SER A 201 -19.49 20.18 -2.00
CA SER A 201 -19.00 18.98 -2.68
C SER A 201 -20.07 17.90 -2.89
N ALA A 202 -21.17 17.92 -2.13
CA ALA A 202 -22.28 17.00 -2.36
C ALA A 202 -23.06 17.32 -3.66
N GLU A 203 -23.11 18.60 -4.06
CA GLU A 203 -23.74 19.01 -5.32
C GLU A 203 -22.90 18.55 -6.52
N ILE A 204 -21.56 18.52 -6.41
CA ILE A 204 -20.67 17.92 -7.41
C ILE A 204 -21.04 16.45 -7.64
N VAL A 205 -21.12 15.65 -6.57
CA VAL A 205 -21.46 14.22 -6.66
C VAL A 205 -22.86 14.02 -7.25
N LYS A 206 -23.84 14.82 -6.81
CA LYS A 206 -25.21 14.77 -7.33
C LYS A 206 -25.29 15.17 -8.81
N ARG A 207 -24.54 16.19 -9.24
CA ARG A 207 -24.49 16.65 -10.63
C ARG A 207 -23.81 15.61 -11.53
N ALA A 208 -22.74 14.98 -11.05
CA ALA A 208 -22.09 13.85 -11.71
C ALA A 208 -23.10 12.76 -12.07
N TRP A 209 -23.91 12.34 -11.09
CA TRP A 209 -24.91 11.30 -11.30
C TRP A 209 -26.05 11.77 -12.22
N LYS A 210 -26.64 12.94 -11.95
CA LYS A 210 -27.83 13.43 -12.68
C LYS A 210 -27.57 13.80 -14.14
N ARG A 211 -26.41 14.39 -14.45
CA ARG A 211 -26.15 14.99 -15.76
C ARG A 211 -25.12 14.24 -16.59
N TYR A 212 -24.13 13.64 -15.94
CA TYR A 212 -22.97 13.07 -16.63
C TYR A 212 -22.88 11.54 -16.51
N ASN A 213 -23.89 10.90 -15.91
CA ASN A 213 -23.92 9.45 -15.70
C ASN A 213 -22.62 8.93 -15.04
N MET A 214 -22.10 9.70 -14.08
CA MET A 214 -20.82 9.44 -13.42
C MET A 214 -21.01 9.36 -11.91
N SER A 215 -20.37 8.37 -11.29
CA SER A 215 -20.40 8.18 -9.84
C SER A 215 -19.12 8.70 -9.20
N LEU A 216 -19.26 9.58 -8.20
CA LEU A 216 -18.17 10.09 -7.37
C LEU A 216 -18.46 9.79 -5.89
N GLY A 217 -17.41 9.71 -5.07
CA GLY A 217 -17.56 9.46 -3.65
C GLY A 217 -17.90 10.75 -2.86
N LEU A 218 -18.87 10.67 -1.97
CA LEU A 218 -19.16 11.75 -1.01
C LEU A 218 -18.03 11.90 0.02
N GLY A 219 -17.83 13.13 0.51
CA GLY A 219 -17.16 13.39 1.78
C GLY A 219 -18.02 12.88 2.94
N LEU A 220 -17.39 12.25 3.94
CA LEU A 220 -18.09 11.61 5.04
C LEU A 220 -17.79 12.31 6.37
N ASN A 221 -18.80 12.36 7.25
CA ASN A 221 -18.67 12.88 8.62
C ASN A 221 -17.97 14.26 8.67
N LYS A 222 -16.80 14.40 9.30
CA LYS A 222 -16.09 15.67 9.51
C LYS A 222 -15.75 16.44 8.23
N VAL A 223 -15.65 15.74 7.10
CA VAL A 223 -15.35 16.31 5.78
C VAL A 223 -16.56 16.29 4.83
N ALA A 224 -17.75 15.97 5.33
CA ALA A 224 -18.99 16.05 4.55
C ALA A 224 -19.17 17.46 3.98
N ARG A 225 -19.60 17.52 2.72
CA ARG A 225 -19.83 18.77 1.95
C ARG A 225 -18.56 19.61 1.66
N LYS A 226 -17.39 19.21 2.17
CA LYS A 226 -16.09 19.88 1.97
C LYS A 226 -15.21 19.17 0.95
N VAL A 227 -15.36 17.85 0.80
CA VAL A 227 -14.57 17.05 -0.15
C VAL A 227 -15.47 16.18 -1.00
N PHE A 228 -15.04 15.90 -2.23
CA PHE A 228 -15.52 14.77 -3.02
C PHE A 228 -14.35 13.83 -3.30
N ARG A 229 -14.63 12.58 -3.62
CA ARG A 229 -13.62 11.53 -3.80
C ARG A 229 -13.68 10.94 -5.20
N ILE A 230 -12.53 10.80 -5.82
CA ILE A 230 -12.35 10.12 -7.11
C ILE A 230 -11.66 8.80 -6.81
N GLY A 231 -12.36 7.69 -7.04
CA GLY A 231 -11.79 6.34 -6.88
C GLY A 231 -11.07 5.93 -8.16
N HIS A 232 -9.91 5.32 -8.03
CA HIS A 232 -9.03 5.01 -9.15
C HIS A 232 -8.23 3.72 -8.95
N LEU A 233 -8.95 2.71 -8.47
CA LEU A 233 -8.46 1.37 -8.22
C LEU A 233 -9.23 0.33 -9.05
N GLY A 234 -8.60 -0.83 -9.27
CA GLY A 234 -9.21 -1.96 -9.96
C GLY A 234 -8.98 -1.95 -11.47
N ASN A 235 -9.87 -2.59 -12.23
CA ASN A 235 -9.76 -2.71 -13.68
C ASN A 235 -10.25 -1.43 -14.39
N LEU A 236 -9.39 -0.42 -14.43
CA LEU A 236 -9.65 0.89 -15.02
C LEU A 236 -8.44 1.31 -15.87
N ASN A 237 -8.68 1.75 -17.11
CA ASN A 237 -7.64 2.25 -18.00
C ASN A 237 -7.58 3.78 -18.03
N GLU A 238 -6.56 4.31 -18.67
CA GLU A 238 -6.20 5.72 -18.63
C GLU A 238 -7.18 6.59 -19.41
N LEU A 239 -7.84 6.06 -20.45
CA LEU A 239 -8.89 6.78 -21.16
C LEU A 239 -10.15 6.91 -20.30
N GLN A 240 -10.48 5.90 -19.50
CA GLN A 240 -11.58 5.97 -18.52
C GLN A 240 -11.26 6.99 -17.42
N LEU A 241 -10.01 7.04 -16.95
CA LEU A 241 -9.50 8.09 -16.05
C LEU A 241 -9.68 9.48 -16.69
N LEU A 242 -9.22 9.67 -17.91
CA LEU A 242 -9.27 10.98 -18.60
C LEU A 242 -10.72 11.42 -18.85
N GLY A 243 -11.61 10.48 -19.19
CA GLY A 243 -13.04 10.73 -19.30
C GLY A 243 -13.65 11.19 -17.97
N CYS A 244 -13.24 10.58 -16.85
CA CYS A 244 -13.65 11.03 -15.52
C CYS A 244 -13.14 12.45 -15.21
N LEU A 245 -11.86 12.75 -15.48
CA LEU A 245 -11.28 14.07 -15.25
C LEU A 245 -11.97 15.16 -16.08
N ALA A 246 -12.25 14.89 -17.36
CA ALA A 246 -13.01 15.80 -18.22
C ALA A 246 -14.44 16.02 -17.70
N GLY A 247 -15.08 14.95 -17.23
CA GLY A 247 -16.39 15.01 -16.57
C GLY A 247 -16.36 15.91 -15.34
N VAL A 248 -15.33 15.79 -14.49
CA VAL A 248 -15.15 16.61 -13.29
C VAL A 248 -14.98 18.08 -13.65
N GLU A 249 -14.22 18.44 -14.68
CA GLU A 249 -14.08 19.84 -15.10
C GLU A 249 -15.41 20.47 -15.54
N MET A 250 -16.23 19.73 -16.29
CA MET A 250 -17.56 20.20 -16.66
C MET A 250 -18.46 20.40 -15.43
N ILE A 251 -18.39 19.50 -14.45
CA ILE A 251 -19.15 19.61 -13.20
C ILE A 251 -18.65 20.78 -12.36
N LEU A 252 -17.34 20.99 -12.27
CA LEU A 252 -16.75 22.13 -11.58
C LEU A 252 -17.26 23.44 -12.19
N LYS A 253 -17.35 23.52 -13.53
CA LYS A 253 -17.95 24.68 -14.21
C LYS A 253 -19.43 24.85 -13.88
N ASP A 254 -20.20 23.76 -13.87
CA ASP A 254 -21.63 23.76 -13.53
C ASP A 254 -21.91 24.31 -12.12
N VAL A 255 -21.06 23.98 -11.14
CA VAL A 255 -21.20 24.46 -9.75
C VAL A 255 -20.54 25.83 -9.52
N GLY A 256 -20.11 26.51 -10.59
CA GLY A 256 -19.57 27.86 -10.54
C GLY A 256 -18.09 27.96 -10.13
N TYR A 257 -17.33 26.86 -10.13
CA TYR A 257 -15.88 26.90 -9.93
C TYR A 257 -15.20 27.42 -11.21
N PRO A 258 -14.25 28.38 -11.11
CA PRO A 258 -13.56 28.95 -12.27
C PRO A 258 -12.44 28.03 -12.80
N VAL A 259 -12.73 26.75 -13.03
CA VAL A 259 -11.77 25.82 -13.65
C VAL A 259 -11.46 26.25 -15.09
N LYS A 260 -10.19 26.15 -15.48
CA LYS A 260 -9.78 26.22 -16.88
C LYS A 260 -10.07 24.86 -17.53
N LEU A 261 -11.08 24.79 -18.39
CA LEU A 261 -11.40 23.55 -19.11
C LEU A 261 -10.17 23.04 -19.87
N GLY A 262 -9.94 21.75 -19.77
CA GLY A 262 -8.80 21.01 -20.30
C GLY A 262 -7.55 21.04 -19.42
N SER A 263 -7.48 21.79 -18.31
CA SER A 263 -6.21 21.93 -17.57
C SER A 263 -5.78 20.65 -16.85
N GLY A 264 -6.69 19.98 -16.12
CA GLY A 264 -6.39 18.74 -15.44
C GLY A 264 -6.27 17.56 -16.39
N VAL A 265 -7.09 17.54 -17.45
CA VAL A 265 -6.96 16.57 -18.54
C VAL A 265 -5.60 16.71 -19.22
N ALA A 266 -5.16 17.93 -19.56
CA ALA A 266 -3.86 18.14 -20.20
C ALA A 266 -2.69 17.76 -19.29
N ALA A 267 -2.75 18.09 -18.00
CA ALA A 267 -1.71 17.70 -17.03
C ALA A 267 -1.61 16.18 -16.87
N ALA A 268 -2.74 15.50 -16.73
CA ALA A 268 -2.79 14.04 -16.69
C ALA A 268 -2.32 13.44 -18.03
N CYS A 269 -2.80 13.94 -19.18
CA CYS A 269 -2.38 13.49 -20.51
C CYS A 269 -0.89 13.69 -20.75
N ALA A 270 -0.28 14.79 -20.33
CA ALA A 270 1.16 15.03 -20.51
C ALA A 270 2.00 13.98 -19.76
N TYR A 271 1.58 13.64 -18.55
CA TYR A 271 2.18 12.55 -17.78
C TYR A 271 1.88 11.19 -18.43
N LEU A 272 0.63 10.93 -18.78
CA LEU A 272 0.18 9.65 -19.29
C LEU A 272 0.71 9.35 -20.71
N GLN A 273 0.83 10.33 -21.60
CA GLN A 273 1.34 10.13 -22.96
C GLN A 273 2.77 9.59 -22.98
N THR A 274 3.56 9.92 -21.95
CA THR A 274 4.93 9.43 -21.79
C THR A 274 5.03 8.14 -20.96
N ASN A 275 3.95 7.73 -20.28
CA ASN A 275 3.95 6.63 -19.32
C ASN A 275 2.90 5.53 -19.63
N ILE A 276 2.03 5.73 -20.63
CA ILE A 276 1.03 4.75 -21.07
C ILE A 276 1.70 3.69 -21.94
N PRO A 277 1.46 2.41 -21.63
CA PRO A 277 1.95 1.30 -22.43
C PRO A 277 1.31 1.11 -23.80
N MET A 278 2.07 0.51 -24.74
CA MET A 278 1.47 -0.20 -25.87
C MET A 278 0.78 -1.48 -25.40
N ILE A 279 -0.41 -1.79 -25.93
CA ILE A 279 -1.20 -2.97 -25.52
C ILE A 279 -0.59 -4.24 -26.13
N PRO A 280 0.01 -5.15 -25.33
CA PRO A 280 0.84 -6.24 -25.86
C PRO A 280 0.10 -7.26 -26.73
N SER A 281 -1.19 -7.48 -26.48
CA SER A 281 -2.02 -8.41 -27.27
C SER A 281 -2.45 -7.86 -28.63
N ARG A 282 -2.10 -6.62 -28.96
CA ARG A 282 -2.42 -5.94 -30.23
C ARG A 282 -1.19 -5.72 -31.12
N ILE A 283 -0.07 -6.35 -30.77
CA ILE A 283 1.19 -6.40 -31.50
C ILE A 283 1.35 -7.84 -31.98
#